data_AF-A0A932WII9-F1
#
_entry.id   AF-A0A932WII9-F1
#
_cell.length_a   1.000
_cell.length_b   1.000
_cell.length_c   1.000
_cell.angle_alpha   90.00
_cell.angle_beta   90.00
_cell.angle_gamma   90.00
#
_symmetry.space_group_name_H-M   'P 1'
#
loop_
_entity.id
_entity.type
_entity.pdbx_description
1 polymer ?
#
loop_
_entity_poly.entity_id
_entity_poly.type
_entity_poly.pdbx_seq_one_letter_code
_entity_poly.pdbx_strand_id
1 'polypeptide(L)'
;MELSVESEVDKYGDEVPRAFFLGAQRIAVVEVLDRWFGRDHRYFKVRAEDRNIYILRNDLPADRWELTFFKAEGGSLSDEGSSEGH
;
A
#
# COMPACT_ATOMS: atom_id res chain seq x y z
N MET A 1 9.47 -6.40 -3.22
CA MET A 1 9.06 -5.96 -4.57
C MET A 1 9.27 -4.47 -4.63
N GLU A 2 10.09 -3.99 -5.56
CA GLU A 2 10.33 -2.54 -5.73
C GLU A 2 9.09 -1.86 -6.32
N LEU A 3 8.78 -0.67 -5.82
CA LEU A 3 7.65 0.14 -6.25
C LEU A 3 8.13 1.49 -6.75
N SER A 4 7.54 1.96 -7.84
CA SER A 4 7.56 3.39 -8.17
C SER A 4 6.48 4.07 -7.32
N VAL A 5 6.88 5.01 -6.46
CA VAL A 5 5.98 5.71 -5.55
C VAL A 5 6.02 7.20 -5.88
N GLU A 6 4.85 7.80 -6.02
CA GLU A 6 4.67 9.24 -6.06
C GLU A 6 4.54 9.71 -4.60
N SER A 7 5.59 10.33 -4.06
CA SER A 7 5.59 10.96 -2.73
C SER A 7 5.40 12.46 -2.84
N GLU A 8 4.75 13.05 -1.84
CA GLU A 8 4.64 14.51 -1.67
C GLU A 8 5.11 14.88 -0.27
N VAL A 9 5.68 16.07 -0.13
CA VAL A 9 6.10 16.59 1.17
C VAL A 9 4.89 17.20 1.88
N ASP A 10 4.56 16.68 3.06
CA ASP A 10 3.51 17.24 3.89
C ASP A 10 3.95 18.57 4.55
N LYS A 11 3.00 19.24 5.22
CA LYS A 11 3.26 20.51 5.92
C LYS A 11 4.31 20.44 7.04
N TYR A 12 4.74 19.25 7.44
CA TYR A 12 5.77 19.01 8.45
C TYR A 12 7.13 18.66 7.83
N GLY A 13 7.22 18.63 6.49
CA GLY A 13 8.45 18.29 5.78
C GLY A 13 8.65 16.78 5.61
N ASP A 14 7.64 15.96 5.90
CA ASP A 14 7.73 14.53 5.72
C ASP A 14 7.20 14.09 4.35
N GLU A 15 7.95 13.22 3.69
CA GLU A 15 7.50 12.56 2.47
C GLU A 15 6.40 11.53 2.78
N VAL A 16 5.21 11.80 2.27
CA VAL A 16 4.05 10.93 2.38
C VAL A 16 3.70 10.36 1.00
N PRO A 17 3.42 9.04 0.90
CA PRO A 17 3.00 8.45 -0.36
C PRO A 17 1.62 9.00 -0.77
N ARG A 18 1.49 9.38 -2.04
CA ARG A 18 0.24 9.82 -2.70
C ARG A 18 -0.30 8.77 -3.67
N ALA A 19 0.60 8.05 -4.34
CA ALA A 19 0.24 6.92 -5.19
C ALA A 19 1.44 6.02 -5.41
N PHE A 20 1.20 4.79 -5.85
CA PHE A 20 2.25 3.85 -6.20
C PHE A 20 1.82 2.97 -7.37
N PHE A 21 2.81 2.44 -8.08
CA PHE A 21 2.59 1.56 -9.21
C PHE A 21 2.83 0.10 -8.82
N LEU A 22 1.81 -0.75 -9.00
CA LEU A 22 1.94 -2.20 -8.96
C LEU A 22 1.97 -2.73 -10.40
N GLY A 23 3.17 -3.01 -10.89
CA GLY A 23 3.37 -3.31 -12.31
C GLY A 23 2.99 -2.11 -13.18
N ALA A 24 1.98 -2.28 -14.03
CA ALA A 24 1.45 -1.21 -14.87
C ALA A 24 0.27 -0.44 -14.22
N GLN A 25 -0.24 -0.89 -13.08
CA GLN A 25 -1.40 -0.29 -12.44
C GLN A 25 -0.99 0.79 -11.46
N ARG A 26 -1.46 2.02 -11.68
CA ARG A 26 -1.34 3.11 -10.71
C ARG A 26 -2.43 2.96 -9.64
N ILE A 27 -2.05 3.05 -8.38
CA ILE A 27 -2.96 2.95 -7.24
C ILE A 27 -2.84 4.21 -6.40
N ALA A 28 -3.90 5.01 -6.35
CA ALA A 28 -3.93 6.20 -5.50
C ALA A 28 -4.08 5.83 -4.02
N VAL A 29 -3.29 6.49 -3.17
CA VAL A 29 -3.44 6.45 -1.72
C VAL A 29 -4.53 7.44 -1.33
N VAL A 30 -5.62 6.92 -0.77
CA VAL A 30 -6.74 7.73 -0.27
C VAL A 30 -6.46 8.23 1.14
N GLU A 31 -5.86 7.38 1.97
CA GLU A 31 -5.63 7.69 3.38
C GLU A 31 -4.37 6.99 3.89
N VAL A 32 -3.59 7.69 4.72
CA VAL A 32 -2.47 7.10 5.47
C VAL A 32 -2.99 6.74 6.85
N LEU A 33 -3.13 5.45 7.12
CA LEU A 33 -3.68 4.93 8.37
C LEU A 33 -2.66 4.98 9.51
N ASP A 34 -1.41 4.65 9.22
CA ASP A 34 -0.32 4.66 10.19
C ASP A 34 1.01 4.98 9.52
N ARG A 35 1.92 5.56 10.30
CA ARG A 35 3.29 5.87 9.90
C ARG A 35 4.25 5.47 11.02
N TRP A 36 5.30 4.74 10.67
CA TRP A 36 6.34 4.33 11.61
C TRP A 36 7.71 4.71 11.08
N PHE A 37 8.51 5.32 11.94
CA PHE A 37 9.85 5.78 11.61
C PHE A 37 10.86 4.82 12.24
N GLY A 38 11.63 4.16 11.38
CA GLY A 38 12.88 3.51 11.76
C GLY A 38 14.06 4.47 11.59
N ARG A 39 15.26 3.98 11.93
CA ARG A 39 16.50 4.75 11.81
C ARG A 39 16.86 5.06 10.35
N ASP A 40 16.70 4.08 9.48
CA ASP A 40 17.11 4.14 8.07
C ASP A 40 15.95 3.79 7.11
N HIS A 41 14.77 3.46 7.66
CA HIS A 41 13.60 3.08 6.88
C HIS A 41 12.33 3.70 7.46
N ARG A 42 11.35 4.01 6.62
CA ARG A 42 10.02 4.47 7.04
C ARG A 42 8.96 3.51 6.53
N TYR A 43 7.98 3.20 7.36
CA TYR A 43 6.85 2.35 7.00
C TYR A 43 5.57 3.18 6.98
N PHE A 44 4.77 2.97 5.95
CA PHE A 44 3.48 3.65 5.76
C PHE A 44 2.41 2.60 5.52
N LYS A 45 1.41 2.54 6.41
CA LYS A 45 0.20 1.77 6.16
C LYS A 45 -0.82 2.69 5.52
N VAL A 46 -1.25 2.34 4.32
CA VAL A 46 -2.10 3.17 3.49
C VAL A 46 -3.35 2.43 3.04
N ARG A 47 -4.47 3.14 2.97
CA ARG A 47 -5.69 2.71 2.30
C ARG A 47 -5.69 3.27 0.88
N ALA A 48 -5.83 2.38 -0.09
CA ALA A 48 -5.89 2.75 -1.50
C ALA A 48 -7.32 3.03 -1.97
N GLU A 49 -7.46 3.56 -3.19
CA GLU A 49 -8.74 3.75 -3.87
C GLU A 49 -9.51 2.44 -4.07
N ASP A 50 -8.79 1.32 -4.26
CA ASP A 50 -9.36 -0.03 -4.37
C ASP A 50 -9.84 -0.59 -3.02
N ARG A 51 -9.91 0.25 -1.97
CA ARG A 51 -10.26 -0.11 -0.58
C ARG A 51 -9.30 -1.08 0.11
N ASN A 52 -8.31 -1.59 -0.60
CA ASN A 52 -7.26 -2.44 -0.06
C ASN A 52 -6.28 -1.67 0.83
N ILE A 53 -5.63 -2.40 1.73
CA ILE A 53 -4.61 -1.87 2.63
C ILE A 53 -3.23 -2.35 2.17
N TYR A 54 -2.28 -1.42 2.13
CA TYR A 54 -0.89 -1.69 1.75
C TYR A 54 0.06 -1.18 2.84
N ILE A 55 1.18 -1.87 3.03
CA ILE A 55 2.31 -1.36 3.83
C ILE A 55 3.48 -1.15 2.89
N LEU A 56 3.87 0.11 2.75
CA LEU A 56 5.00 0.57 1.95
C LEU A 56 6.19 0.81 2.85
N ARG A 57 7.37 0.33 2.46
CA ARG A 57 8.65 0.63 3.10
C ARG A 57 9.44 1.58 2.20
N ASN A 58 9.79 2.74 2.72
CA ASN A 58 10.77 3.64 2.12
C ASN A 58 12.14 3.39 2.76
N ASP A 59 13.10 2.95 1.98
CA ASP A 59 14.50 2.85 2.34
C ASP A 59 15.19 4.18 2.03
N LEU A 60 15.47 4.97 3.07
CA LEU A 60 16.03 6.32 2.94
C LEU A 60 17.44 6.34 2.34
N PRO A 61 18.38 5.44 2.69
CA PRO A 61 19.73 5.49 2.12
C PRO A 61 19.77 5.07 0.65
N ALA A 62 18.87 4.18 0.21
CA ALA A 62 18.76 3.75 -1.19
C ALA A 62 17.71 4.53 -2.00
N ASP A 63 16.96 5.43 -1.37
CA ASP A 63 15.80 6.15 -1.93
C ASP A 63 14.81 5.23 -2.66
N ARG A 64 14.53 4.08 -2.04
CA ARG A 64 13.78 2.99 -2.69
C ARG A 64 12.54 2.63 -1.92
N TRP A 65 11.45 2.49 -2.65
CA TRP A 65 10.18 2.05 -2.10
C TRP A 65 9.92 0.57 -2.37
N GLU A 66 9.33 -0.10 -1.38
CA GLU A 66 9.01 -1.53 -1.47
C GLU A 66 7.67 -1.85 -0.85
N LEU A 67 6.93 -2.76 -1.49
CA LEU A 67 5.74 -3.37 -0.88
C LEU A 67 6.17 -4.43 0.12
N THR A 68 5.78 -4.27 1.39
CA THR A 68 6.04 -5.27 2.43
C THR A 68 4.81 -6.10 2.79
N PHE A 69 3.62 -5.51 2.67
CA PHE A 69 2.37 -6.20 2.96
C PHE A 69 1.21 -5.63 2.16
N PHE A 70 0.26 -6.49 1.80
CA PHE A 70 -0.99 -6.12 1.15
C PHE A 70 -2.12 -6.96 1.72
N LYS A 71 -3.29 -6.33 1.93
CA LYS A 71 -4.53 -6.99 2.31
C LYS A 71 -5.65 -6.48 1.42
N ALA A 72 -6.27 -7.40 0.67
CA ALA A 72 -7.48 -7.11 -0.07
C ALA A 72 -8.69 -7.03 0.89
N GLU A 73 -9.54 -6.01 0.76
CA GLU A 73 -10.82 -5.94 1.50
C GLU A 73 -11.98 -6.64 0.75
N GLY A 74 -11.70 -7.25 -0.41
CA GLY A 74 -12.72 -7.91 -1.26
C GLY A 74 -12.26 -9.18 -1.97
N GLY A 75 -11.26 -9.90 -1.42
CA GLY A 75 -10.84 -11.21 -1.90
C GLY A 75 -11.65 -12.35 -1.29
N SER A 76 -12.97 -12.24 -1.27
CA SER A 76 -13.85 -13.41 -1.16
C SER A 76 -14.77 -13.34 -2.37
N LEU A 77 -14.24 -13.76 -3.53
CA LEU A 77 -15.10 -14.43 -4.48
C LEU A 77 -15.81 -15.51 -3.67
N SER A 78 -17.10 -15.33 -3.48
CA SER A 78 -18.02 -16.38 -3.08
C SER A 78 -17.64 -17.65 -3.83
N ASP A 79 -17.03 -18.59 -3.12
CA ASP A 79 -17.05 -19.98 -3.53
C ASP A 79 -18.52 -20.39 -3.40
N GLU A 80 -19.25 -20.17 -4.50
CA GLU A 80 -20.60 -20.68 -4.68
C GLU A 80 -20.46 -22.19 -4.93
N GLY A 81 -20.20 -22.93 -3.86
CA GLY A 81 -20.42 -24.35 -3.80
C GLY A 81 -21.91 -24.60 -3.67
N SER A 82 -22.62 -24.62 -4.80
CA SER A 82 -23.95 -25.23 -4.89
C SER A 82 -23.86 -26.67 -4.37
N SER A 83 -24.54 -26.98 -3.27
CA SER A 83 -24.85 -28.36 -2.89
C SER A 83 -26.36 -28.56 -3.04
N GLU A 84 -26.78 -28.91 -4.26
CA GLU A 84 -28.00 -29.67 -4.49
C GLU A 84 -27.79 -31.13 -4.05
N GLY A 85 -28.79 -31.69 -3.35
CA GLY A 85 -29.05 -33.13 -3.33
C GLY A 85 -28.90 -33.84 -1.98
N HIS A 86 -30.01 -33.98 -1.23
CA HIS A 86 -30.74 -35.26 -1.12
C HIS A 86 -32.11 -35.02 -0.47
#